data_AF-A0A947X2A5-F1
#
_entry.id   AF-A0A947X2A5-F1
#
_cell.length_a   1.000
_cell.length_b   1.000
_cell.length_c   1.000
_cell.angle_alpha   90.00
_cell.angle_beta   90.00
_cell.angle_gamma   90.00
#
_symmetry.space_group_name_H-M   'P 1'
#
loop_
_entity.id
_entity.type
_entity.pdbx_description
1 polymer ?
#
loop_
_entity_poly.entity_id
_entity_poly.type
_entity_poly.pdbx_seq_one_letter_code
_entity_poly.pdbx_strand_id
1 'polypeptide(L)'
;MSDETLNRIAGWCEAEDDLSIDGTTITVAGDPALELVVEIGGDALALTHTHTVPHAPHGLADGAIEMLGRRGSMVTGDVATGADSTEVHIRYPIYLDGLNRQSFLVGVREVTGTVDGLDRLAASAAASLEEHPTREIPAGPTPPPSQPEPKPAAAPAPWAPTHRVPATGMAAWSSPDPSVAPVANLSPGVLLRVDEQRGAWASVTGSNGWTGWVDARILPPIGPAASPAGPSWSAPSATRPAAGSPFPIGSPVGLLGGILMVAATFLAWGHWTFVKALDLSVASVYPLSEWFTWSQPRVGMVLLAAGAAAIAASLIPAIRPGLRVLAGLLAVWMSAGLLVTALVNGAAVSDLLDHQLTGLYVAFVGGILAMMPSTAR
;
A
#
# COMPACT_ATOMS: atom_id res chain seq x y z
N MET A 1 27.08 19.98 6.18
CA MET A 1 26.04 19.56 7.15
C MET A 1 26.17 18.07 7.47
N SER A 2 26.35 17.20 6.46
CA SER A 2 26.66 15.77 6.65
C SER A 2 27.86 15.54 7.58
N ASP A 3 28.98 16.20 7.32
CA ASP A 3 30.25 15.91 7.99
C ASP A 3 30.25 16.34 9.46
N GLU A 4 29.61 17.49 9.77
CA GLU A 4 29.42 17.94 11.15
C GLU A 4 28.54 16.97 11.95
N THR A 5 27.50 16.44 11.31
CA THR A 5 26.59 15.47 11.94
C THR A 5 27.31 14.16 12.20
N LEU A 6 28.08 13.66 11.24
CA LEU A 6 28.89 12.45 11.40
C LEU A 6 29.96 12.62 12.48
N ASN A 7 30.65 13.76 12.54
CA ASN A 7 31.61 14.04 13.61
C ASN A 7 30.95 14.06 15.00
N ARG A 8 29.72 14.59 15.12
CA ARG A 8 28.94 14.54 16.38
C ARG A 8 28.60 13.11 16.78
N ILE A 9 28.16 12.29 15.82
CA ILE A 9 27.86 10.87 16.03
C ILE A 9 29.12 10.12 16.45
N ALA A 10 30.25 10.37 15.80
CA ALA A 10 31.52 9.76 16.16
C ALA A 10 31.92 10.04 17.60
N GLY A 11 31.81 11.30 18.06
CA GLY A 11 32.04 11.64 19.46
C GLY A 11 31.04 10.99 20.44
N TRP A 12 29.85 10.58 19.97
CA TRP A 12 28.92 9.80 20.80
C TRP A 12 29.28 8.31 20.84
N CYS A 13 29.70 7.73 19.72
CA CYS A 13 30.17 6.35 19.64
C CYS A 13 31.44 6.16 20.49
N GLU A 14 32.42 7.07 20.41
CA GLU A 14 33.64 7.03 21.25
C GLU A 14 33.35 7.07 22.76
N ALA A 15 32.18 7.56 23.16
CA ALA A 15 31.76 7.64 24.55
C ALA A 15 30.97 6.41 25.03
N GLU A 16 30.78 5.39 24.18
CA GLU A 16 30.12 4.13 24.50
C GLU A 16 31.07 2.97 24.21
N ASP A 17 31.29 2.09 25.18
CA ASP A 17 32.26 1.00 25.05
C ASP A 17 31.87 -0.05 23.99
N ASP A 18 30.58 -0.13 23.67
CA ASP A 18 29.99 -1.11 22.76
C ASP A 18 29.80 -0.58 21.32
N LEU A 19 30.21 0.66 21.04
CA LEU A 19 30.02 1.28 19.72
C LEU A 19 31.34 1.74 19.12
N SER A 20 31.51 1.48 17.83
CA SER A 20 32.56 2.09 17.02
C SER A 20 31.98 2.62 15.71
N ILE A 21 32.66 3.56 15.06
CA ILE A 21 32.23 4.10 13.77
C ILE A 21 33.42 4.20 12.82
N ASP A 22 33.19 3.83 11.57
CA ASP A 22 34.09 4.06 10.44
C ASP A 22 33.31 4.70 9.28
N GLY A 23 33.57 5.98 9.04
CA GLY A 23 32.83 6.79 8.06
C GLY A 23 31.33 6.89 8.40
N THR A 24 30.50 6.15 7.66
CA THR A 24 29.04 6.07 7.85
C THR A 24 28.59 4.76 8.48
N THR A 25 29.50 3.83 8.77
CA THR A 25 29.16 2.52 9.30
C THR A 25 29.46 2.50 10.79
N ILE A 26 28.43 2.30 11.61
CA ILE A 26 28.53 2.08 13.05
C ILE A 26 28.56 0.58 13.29
N THR A 27 29.53 0.10 14.05
CA THR A 27 29.57 -1.27 14.53
C THR A 27 29.11 -1.30 15.98
N VAL A 28 28.10 -2.12 16.28
CA VAL A 28 27.66 -2.44 17.64
C VAL A 28 28.30 -3.76 18.03
N ALA A 29 29.02 -3.76 19.17
CA ALA A 29 29.64 -4.94 19.71
C ALA A 29 28.59 -6.03 20.02
N GLY A 30 28.89 -7.26 19.63
CA GLY A 30 28.00 -8.41 19.76
C GLY A 30 28.63 -9.66 19.16
N ASP A 31 27.95 -10.79 19.28
CA ASP A 31 28.32 -12.05 18.61
C ASP A 31 27.10 -12.58 17.83
N PRO A 32 27.00 -12.32 16.51
CA PRO A 32 27.92 -11.52 15.69
C PRO A 32 27.80 -10.00 15.94
N ALA A 33 28.83 -9.25 15.57
CA ALA A 33 28.77 -7.79 15.61
C ALA A 33 27.73 -7.26 14.61
N LEU A 34 26.98 -6.22 15.01
CA LEU A 34 25.92 -5.64 14.19
C LEU A 34 26.42 -4.38 13.49
N GLU A 35 26.34 -4.37 12.15
CA GLU A 35 26.68 -3.20 11.35
C GLU A 35 25.44 -2.36 11.03
N LEU A 36 25.47 -1.08 11.41
CA LEU A 36 24.44 -0.09 11.11
C LEU A 36 25.01 0.95 10.14
N VAL A 37 24.30 1.26 9.07
CA VAL A 37 24.68 2.32 8.13
C VAL A 37 23.91 3.60 8.46
N VAL A 38 24.64 4.71 8.47
CA VAL A 38 24.11 6.06 8.67
C VAL A 38 23.82 6.70 7.31
N GLU A 39 22.55 6.93 7.04
CA GLU A 39 22.09 7.67 5.86
C GLU A 39 21.58 9.05 6.27
N ILE A 40 22.15 10.11 5.72
CA ILE A 40 21.72 11.49 6.00
C ILE A 40 20.99 12.02 4.76
N GLY A 41 19.72 12.41 4.92
CA GLY A 41 18.89 12.90 3.82
C GLY A 41 17.86 13.94 4.25
N GLY A 42 17.86 15.09 3.59
CA GLY A 42 16.90 16.15 3.86
C GLY A 42 17.00 16.68 5.30
N ASP A 43 15.93 16.49 6.08
CA ASP A 43 15.76 16.89 7.47
C ASP A 43 15.86 15.73 8.47
N ALA A 44 16.29 14.54 8.03
CA ALA A 44 16.44 13.36 8.88
C ALA A 44 17.74 12.60 8.63
N LEU A 45 18.15 11.89 9.67
CA LEU A 45 19.14 10.82 9.70
C LEU A 45 18.37 9.49 9.74
N ALA A 46 18.85 8.45 9.08
CA ALA A 46 18.34 7.10 9.23
C ALA A 46 19.47 6.15 9.63
N LEU A 47 19.19 5.29 10.62
CA LEU A 47 20.00 4.11 10.92
C LEU A 47 19.42 2.93 10.15
N THR A 48 20.21 2.31 9.28
CA THR A 48 19.77 1.19 8.46
C THR A 48 20.60 -0.06 8.75
N HIS A 49 19.95 -1.22 8.73
CA HIS A 49 20.60 -2.53 8.83
C HIS A 49 19.88 -3.51 7.91
N THR A 50 20.64 -4.37 7.25
CA THR A 50 20.09 -5.46 6.44
C THR A 50 20.40 -6.76 7.14
N HIS A 51 19.37 -7.43 7.64
CA HIS A 51 19.48 -8.71 8.32
C HIS A 51 19.11 -9.85 7.38
N THR A 52 20.04 -10.76 7.15
CA THR A 52 19.84 -11.89 6.22
C THR A 52 19.79 -13.20 6.98
N VAL A 53 18.65 -13.90 6.87
CA VAL A 53 18.45 -15.24 7.42
C VAL A 53 18.59 -16.26 6.30
N PRO A 54 19.70 -17.03 6.24
CA PRO A 54 19.84 -18.12 5.29
C PRO A 54 18.92 -19.29 5.67
N HIS A 55 18.38 -20.00 4.68
CA HIS A 55 17.46 -21.14 4.84
C HIS A 55 16.25 -20.79 5.73
N ALA A 56 15.65 -19.62 5.48
CA ALA A 56 14.57 -19.10 6.29
C ALA A 56 13.37 -20.07 6.38
N PRO A 57 12.88 -20.38 7.59
CA PRO A 57 11.73 -21.27 7.76
C PRO A 57 10.43 -20.64 7.27
N HIS A 58 9.48 -21.48 6.84
CA HIS A 58 8.16 -21.03 6.41
C HIS A 58 7.45 -20.23 7.51
N GLY A 59 7.01 -19.00 7.19
CA GLY A 59 6.32 -18.10 8.13
C GLY A 59 7.23 -17.07 8.83
N LEU A 60 8.57 -17.13 8.64
CA LEU A 60 9.48 -16.09 9.14
C LEU A 60 9.09 -14.70 8.60
N ALA A 61 8.80 -14.61 7.30
CA ALA A 61 8.47 -13.35 6.66
C ALA A 61 7.21 -12.71 7.25
N ASP A 62 6.16 -13.49 7.49
CA ASP A 62 4.91 -13.00 8.09
C ASP A 62 5.14 -12.50 9.52
N GLY A 63 5.91 -13.25 10.32
CA GLY A 63 6.24 -12.84 11.69
C GLY A 63 7.17 -11.61 11.74
N ALA A 64 8.09 -11.47 10.78
CA ALA A 64 8.93 -10.28 10.64
C ALA A 64 8.10 -9.04 10.27
N ILE A 65 7.16 -9.18 9.32
CA ILE A 65 6.21 -8.11 8.95
C ILE A 65 5.36 -7.70 10.16
N GLU A 66 4.83 -8.66 10.92
CA GLU A 66 4.05 -8.36 12.13
C GLU A 66 4.89 -7.63 13.18
N MET A 67 6.15 -8.04 13.37
CA MET A 67 7.05 -7.42 14.33
C MET A 67 7.41 -5.98 13.95
N LEU A 68 7.74 -5.72 12.68
CA LEU A 68 8.00 -4.38 12.17
C LEU A 68 6.74 -3.48 12.19
N GLY A 69 5.55 -4.08 12.09
CA GLY A 69 4.27 -3.38 12.14
C GLY A 69 3.76 -3.05 13.55
N ARG A 70 4.50 -3.38 14.63
CA ARG A 70 4.03 -3.15 16.01
C ARG A 70 3.92 -1.66 16.34
N ARG A 71 2.75 -1.25 16.83
CA ARG A 71 2.49 0.13 17.23
C ARG A 71 3.41 0.54 18.39
N GLY A 72 4.14 1.64 18.22
CA GLY A 72 4.93 2.28 19.26
C GLY A 72 6.44 2.29 19.02
N SER A 73 6.95 1.46 18.09
CA SER A 73 8.32 1.60 17.59
C SER A 73 8.34 2.51 16.35
N MET A 74 9.41 3.28 16.18
CA MET A 74 9.71 4.01 14.93
C MET A 74 10.49 3.14 13.94
N VAL A 75 10.84 1.91 14.31
CA VAL A 75 11.46 0.95 13.39
C VAL A 75 10.49 0.68 12.25
N THR A 76 11.01 0.84 11.04
CA THR A 76 10.35 0.49 9.79
C THR A 76 11.21 -0.52 9.06
N GLY A 77 10.63 -1.22 8.10
CA GLY A 77 11.39 -2.16 7.32
C GLY A 77 10.58 -2.85 6.26
N ASP A 78 11.28 -3.54 5.38
CA ASP A 78 10.73 -4.36 4.33
C ASP A 78 11.38 -5.75 4.37
N VAL A 79 10.62 -6.74 3.89
CA VAL A 79 11.02 -8.15 3.94
C VAL A 79 11.02 -8.67 2.52
N ALA A 80 12.18 -9.06 2.03
CA ALA A 80 12.37 -9.70 0.75
C ALA A 80 12.60 -11.20 0.95
N THR A 81 11.74 -12.03 0.37
CA THR A 81 11.89 -13.49 0.44
C THR A 81 12.52 -13.99 -0.86
N GLY A 82 13.76 -14.47 -0.77
CA GLY A 82 14.45 -15.17 -1.84
C GLY A 82 14.19 -16.68 -1.80
N ALA A 83 14.73 -17.42 -2.78
CA ALA A 83 14.60 -18.87 -2.85
C ALA A 83 15.23 -19.59 -1.65
N ASP A 84 16.37 -19.08 -1.16
CA ASP A 84 17.17 -19.73 -0.11
C ASP A 84 17.48 -18.79 1.08
N SER A 85 16.99 -17.55 1.08
CA SER A 85 17.21 -16.58 2.15
C SER A 85 16.03 -15.64 2.30
N THR A 86 15.83 -15.14 3.52
CA THR A 86 14.95 -13.99 3.77
C THR A 86 15.80 -12.83 4.23
N GLU A 87 15.67 -11.71 3.54
CA GLU A 87 16.37 -10.46 3.83
C GLU A 87 15.37 -9.48 4.43
N VAL A 88 15.74 -8.89 5.57
CA VAL A 88 14.92 -7.93 6.30
C VAL A 88 15.69 -6.63 6.39
N HIS A 89 15.23 -5.62 5.66
CA HIS A 89 15.78 -4.28 5.72
C HIS A 89 15.13 -3.53 6.87
N ILE A 90 15.93 -3.06 7.82
CA ILE A 90 15.50 -2.36 9.02
C ILE A 90 15.96 -0.92 8.92
N ARG A 91 15.06 0.03 9.20
CA ARG A 91 15.33 1.47 9.17
C ARG A 91 14.70 2.17 10.37
N TYR A 92 15.51 2.95 11.08
CA TYR A 92 15.06 3.83 12.17
C TYR A 92 15.35 5.30 11.85
N PRO A 93 14.32 6.13 11.58
CA PRO A 93 14.49 7.55 11.29
C PRO A 93 14.68 8.38 12.56
N ILE A 94 15.58 9.37 12.51
CA ILE A 94 15.84 10.37 13.55
C ILE A 94 15.85 11.74 12.89
N TYR A 95 14.86 12.58 13.20
CA TYR A 95 14.82 13.94 12.68
C TYR A 95 15.98 14.79 13.20
N LEU A 96 16.57 15.62 12.34
CA LEU A 96 17.76 16.40 12.66
C LEU A 96 17.50 17.49 13.71
N ASP A 97 16.25 17.98 13.81
CA ASP A 97 15.81 18.95 14.83
C ASP A 97 15.78 18.36 16.24
N GLY A 98 15.51 17.06 16.35
CA GLY A 98 15.54 16.27 17.58
C GLY A 98 16.85 15.54 17.84
N LEU A 99 17.82 15.59 16.92
CA LEU A 99 19.03 14.77 16.96
C LEU A 99 19.95 15.15 18.12
N ASN A 100 20.01 14.26 19.11
CA ASN A 100 20.93 14.31 20.24
C ASN A 100 21.44 12.90 20.59
N ARG A 101 22.41 12.82 21.51
CA ARG A 101 23.02 11.55 21.95
C ARG A 101 21.97 10.54 22.41
N GLN A 102 20.97 10.97 23.16
CA GLN A 102 19.95 10.07 23.69
C GLN A 102 19.03 9.54 22.59
N SER A 103 18.54 10.39 21.69
CA SER A 103 17.69 9.94 20.57
C SER A 103 18.43 8.99 19.63
N PHE A 104 19.73 9.21 19.42
CA PHE A 104 20.61 8.32 18.67
C PHE A 104 20.75 6.95 19.35
N LEU A 105 21.10 6.90 20.63
CA LEU A 105 21.25 5.63 21.36
C LEU A 105 19.94 4.87 21.55
N VAL A 106 18.80 5.56 21.55
CA VAL A 106 17.49 4.89 21.48
C VAL A 106 17.33 4.23 20.12
N GLY A 107 17.62 4.94 19.02
CA GLY A 107 17.56 4.36 17.67
C GLY A 107 18.46 3.14 17.49
N VAL A 108 19.70 3.20 17.98
CA VAL A 108 20.62 2.04 17.95
C VAL A 108 20.02 0.84 18.69
N ARG A 109 19.51 1.03 19.91
CA ARG A 109 18.91 -0.05 20.72
C ARG A 109 17.64 -0.64 20.10
N GLU A 110 16.80 0.20 19.49
CA GLU A 110 15.60 -0.27 18.79
C GLU A 110 15.95 -1.13 17.58
N VAL A 111 16.96 -0.76 16.80
CA VAL A 111 17.45 -1.58 15.68
C VAL A 111 18.06 -2.89 16.20
N THR A 112 18.97 -2.85 17.19
CA THR A 112 19.57 -4.06 17.78
C THR A 112 18.51 -5.00 18.34
N GLY A 113 17.56 -4.48 19.14
CA GLY A 113 16.49 -5.30 19.72
C GLY A 113 15.52 -5.89 18.68
N THR A 114 15.38 -5.23 17.52
CA THR A 114 14.63 -5.76 16.36
C THR A 114 15.37 -6.95 15.75
N VAL A 115 16.69 -6.84 15.55
CA VAL A 115 17.53 -7.94 15.05
C VAL A 115 17.49 -9.14 16.00
N ASP A 116 17.66 -8.92 17.31
CA ASP A 116 17.53 -9.98 18.32
C ASP A 116 16.15 -10.63 18.32
N GLY A 117 15.12 -9.86 17.96
CA GLY A 117 13.75 -10.36 17.76
C GLY A 117 13.63 -11.27 16.55
N LEU A 118 14.28 -10.91 15.43
CA LEU A 118 14.29 -11.69 14.20
C LEU A 118 15.03 -13.01 14.39
N ASP A 119 16.18 -12.99 15.05
CA ASP A 119 16.96 -14.20 15.33
C ASP A 119 16.16 -15.19 16.19
N ARG A 120 15.47 -14.68 17.22
CA ARG A 120 14.58 -15.52 18.06
C ARG A 120 13.40 -16.07 17.27
N LEU A 121 12.81 -15.28 16.39
CA LEU A 121 11.73 -15.73 15.53
C LEU A 121 12.21 -16.84 14.59
N ALA A 122 13.37 -16.65 13.96
CA ALA A 122 13.99 -17.65 13.10
C ALA A 122 14.29 -18.96 13.85
N ALA A 123 14.88 -18.87 15.04
CA ALA A 123 15.13 -20.03 15.89
C ALA A 123 13.85 -20.77 16.28
N SER A 124 12.77 -20.04 16.62
CA SER A 124 11.49 -20.66 17.01
C SER A 124 10.80 -21.38 15.85
N ALA A 125 10.90 -20.81 14.64
CA ALA A 125 10.32 -21.40 13.44
C ALA A 125 11.13 -22.62 12.98
N ALA A 126 12.46 -22.59 13.10
CA ALA A 126 13.32 -23.74 12.86
C ALA A 126 13.01 -24.90 13.82
N ALA A 127 12.86 -24.63 15.13
CA ALA A 127 12.49 -25.66 16.12
C ALA A 127 11.12 -26.30 15.83
N SER A 128 10.17 -25.52 15.33
CA SER A 128 8.82 -26.01 14.97
C SER A 128 8.81 -26.98 13.78
N LEU A 129 9.84 -26.95 12.93
CA LEU A 129 10.01 -27.88 11.81
C LEU A 129 10.58 -29.24 12.28
N GLU A 130 11.36 -29.25 13.37
CA GLU A 130 11.93 -30.48 13.95
C GLU A 130 10.93 -31.22 14.86
N GLU A 131 10.00 -30.51 15.50
CA GLU A 131 8.99 -31.07 16.42
C GLU A 131 7.74 -31.67 15.75
N HIS A 132 7.78 -32.02 14.45
CA HIS A 132 6.78 -32.88 13.81
C HIS A 132 7.25 -34.36 13.79
N PRO A 133 7.27 -35.10 14.92
CA PRO A 133 7.26 -36.55 14.81
C PRO A 133 5.88 -36.93 14.27
N THR A 134 5.90 -37.78 13.24
CA THR A 134 4.74 -38.51 12.73
C THR A 134 3.82 -38.91 13.88
N ARG A 135 2.70 -38.19 14.04
CA ARG A 135 1.60 -38.62 14.89
C ARG A 135 0.99 -39.83 14.19
N GLU A 136 1.54 -41.01 14.46
CA GLU A 136 0.90 -42.28 14.15
C GLU A 136 -0.54 -42.22 14.69
N ILE A 137 -1.49 -42.22 13.76
CA ILE A 137 -2.91 -42.34 14.05
C ILE A 137 -3.08 -43.75 14.66
N PRO A 138 -3.46 -43.91 15.94
CA PRO A 138 -3.75 -45.24 16.47
C PRO A 138 -5.02 -45.74 15.78
N ALA A 139 -4.94 -46.92 15.17
CA ALA A 139 -6.09 -47.61 14.60
C ALA A 139 -7.16 -47.84 15.69
N GLY A 140 -8.24 -47.06 15.65
CA GLY A 140 -9.42 -47.28 16.48
C GLY A 140 -10.22 -48.50 16.01
N PRO A 141 -10.89 -49.23 16.92
CA PRO A 141 -11.60 -50.46 16.58
C PRO A 141 -12.90 -50.19 15.78
N THR A 142 -13.24 -51.21 15.00
CA THR A 142 -14.30 -51.33 13.98
C THR A 142 -15.68 -50.79 14.41
N PRO A 143 -16.42 -50.07 13.53
CA PRO A 143 -17.78 -49.64 13.83
C PRO A 143 -18.81 -50.78 13.69
N PRO A 144 -19.85 -50.86 14.57
CA PRO A 144 -20.99 -51.76 14.43
C PRO A 144 -21.99 -51.30 13.33
N PRO A 145 -22.90 -52.19 12.85
CA PRO A 145 -23.54 -52.04 11.55
C PRO A 145 -24.72 -51.05 11.51
N SER A 146 -24.73 -50.28 10.42
CA SER A 146 -25.85 -49.87 9.57
C SER A 146 -27.12 -49.31 10.22
N GLN A 147 -27.10 -48.00 10.52
CA GLN A 147 -28.30 -47.16 10.50
C GLN A 147 -28.60 -46.73 9.05
N PRO A 148 -29.87 -46.57 8.63
CA PRO A 148 -30.24 -46.37 7.23
C PRO A 148 -29.60 -45.11 6.63
N GLU A 149 -28.99 -45.24 5.45
CA GLU A 149 -28.36 -44.15 4.71
C GLU A 149 -29.25 -42.90 4.66
N PRO A 150 -28.77 -41.73 5.13
CA PRO A 150 -29.25 -40.50 4.58
C PRO A 150 -28.77 -40.45 3.13
N LYS A 151 -29.72 -40.52 2.21
CA LYS A 151 -29.65 -40.05 0.81
C LYS A 151 -28.46 -39.12 0.61
N PRO A 152 -27.57 -39.35 -0.38
CA PRO A 152 -26.36 -38.55 -0.57
C PRO A 152 -26.68 -37.07 -0.43
N ALA A 153 -26.26 -36.47 0.69
CA ALA A 153 -26.24 -35.04 0.82
C ALA A 153 -25.35 -34.57 -0.32
N ALA A 154 -25.92 -33.76 -1.21
CA ALA A 154 -25.22 -33.17 -2.32
C ALA A 154 -23.84 -32.71 -1.85
N ALA A 155 -22.79 -33.07 -2.60
CA ALA A 155 -21.47 -32.52 -2.39
C ALA A 155 -21.57 -31.01 -2.15
N PRO A 156 -20.85 -30.43 -1.16
CA PRO A 156 -20.96 -29.01 -0.86
C PRO A 156 -20.76 -28.23 -2.15
N ALA A 157 -21.77 -27.44 -2.53
CA ALA A 157 -21.71 -26.64 -3.74
C ALA A 157 -20.41 -25.80 -3.71
N PRO A 158 -19.66 -25.74 -4.81
CA PRO A 158 -18.45 -24.94 -4.87
C PRO A 158 -18.77 -23.51 -4.44
N TRP A 159 -17.94 -22.93 -3.57
CA TRP A 159 -18.12 -21.57 -3.10
C TRP A 159 -18.14 -20.62 -4.30
N ALA A 160 -19.26 -19.92 -4.47
CA ALA A 160 -19.48 -18.95 -5.54
C ALA A 160 -19.75 -17.58 -4.92
N PRO A 161 -18.89 -16.57 -5.20
CA PRO A 161 -19.06 -15.24 -4.64
C PRO A 161 -20.27 -14.55 -5.27
N THR A 162 -21.08 -13.90 -4.44
CA THR A 162 -22.26 -13.13 -4.89
C THR A 162 -22.06 -11.63 -4.73
N HIS A 163 -21.19 -11.22 -3.80
CA HIS A 163 -21.00 -9.84 -3.40
C HIS A 163 -19.51 -9.50 -3.23
N ARG A 164 -19.21 -8.21 -3.27
CA ARG A 164 -17.86 -7.67 -3.08
C ARG A 164 -17.86 -6.64 -1.96
N VAL A 165 -16.86 -6.65 -1.09
CA VAL A 165 -16.66 -5.59 -0.10
C VAL A 165 -16.36 -4.26 -0.83
N PRO A 166 -17.02 -3.15 -0.47
CA PRO A 166 -16.80 -1.84 -1.06
C PRO A 166 -15.33 -1.39 -1.04
N ALA A 167 -15.01 -0.44 -1.91
CA ALA A 167 -13.66 0.16 -1.96
C ALA A 167 -13.21 0.81 -0.62
N THR A 168 -14.15 1.14 0.26
CA THR A 168 -13.89 1.71 1.59
C THR A 168 -13.56 0.67 2.67
N GLY A 169 -13.66 -0.64 2.36
CA GLY A 169 -13.69 -1.70 3.35
C GLY A 169 -15.04 -1.76 4.07
N MET A 170 -15.21 -2.75 4.94
CA MET A 170 -16.44 -2.92 5.71
C MET A 170 -16.21 -3.65 7.02
N ALA A 171 -16.74 -3.10 8.12
CA ALA A 171 -16.78 -3.79 9.41
C ALA A 171 -17.68 -5.03 9.34
N ALA A 172 -17.34 -6.04 10.14
CA ALA A 172 -18.14 -7.24 10.31
C ALA A 172 -18.33 -7.56 11.79
N TRP A 173 -19.48 -8.14 12.12
CA TRP A 173 -19.94 -8.41 13.48
C TRP A 173 -20.21 -9.90 13.69
N SER A 174 -20.13 -10.35 14.94
CA SER A 174 -20.51 -11.72 15.33
C SER A 174 -22.02 -11.96 15.28
N SER A 175 -22.81 -10.90 15.35
CA SER A 175 -24.28 -10.94 15.31
C SER A 175 -24.82 -9.67 14.63
N PRO A 176 -26.08 -9.66 14.14
CA PRO A 176 -26.67 -8.52 13.44
C PRO A 176 -27.09 -7.40 14.41
N ASP A 177 -26.13 -6.89 15.20
CA ASP A 177 -26.32 -5.86 16.21
C ASP A 177 -25.23 -4.77 16.08
N PRO A 178 -25.59 -3.53 15.70
CA PRO A 178 -24.62 -2.46 15.51
C PRO A 178 -24.10 -1.87 16.84
N SER A 179 -24.70 -2.23 17.98
CA SER A 179 -24.26 -1.77 19.31
C SER A 179 -23.04 -2.54 19.84
N VAL A 180 -22.71 -3.67 19.21
CA VAL A 180 -21.55 -4.50 19.56
C VAL A 180 -20.32 -4.05 18.74
N ALA A 181 -19.13 -4.18 19.32
CA ALA A 181 -17.88 -3.90 18.61
C ALA A 181 -17.69 -4.86 17.42
N PRO A 182 -17.21 -4.37 16.26
CA PRO A 182 -16.88 -5.24 15.12
C PRO A 182 -15.83 -6.29 15.50
N VAL A 183 -16.02 -7.52 15.01
CA VAL A 183 -15.07 -8.63 15.20
C VAL A 183 -13.99 -8.68 14.11
N ALA A 184 -14.25 -8.06 12.97
CA ALA A 184 -13.31 -7.96 11.87
C ALA A 184 -13.57 -6.70 11.04
N ASN A 185 -12.55 -6.22 10.33
CA ASN A 185 -12.70 -5.21 9.30
C ASN A 185 -12.25 -5.82 7.97
N LEU A 186 -13.19 -6.01 7.05
CA LEU A 186 -12.95 -6.65 5.78
C LEU A 186 -12.29 -5.66 4.81
N SER A 187 -11.19 -6.09 4.21
CA SER A 187 -10.45 -5.30 3.25
C SER A 187 -11.29 -4.99 2.00
N PRO A 188 -11.05 -3.84 1.34
CA PRO A 188 -11.69 -3.51 0.09
C PRO A 188 -11.58 -4.61 -0.96
N GLY A 189 -12.67 -4.89 -1.67
CA GLY A 189 -12.67 -5.83 -2.79
C GLY A 189 -12.70 -7.30 -2.42
N VAL A 190 -12.69 -7.67 -1.12
CA VAL A 190 -12.88 -9.05 -0.67
C VAL A 190 -14.19 -9.62 -1.23
N LEU A 191 -14.12 -10.82 -1.77
CA LEU A 191 -15.27 -11.52 -2.35
C LEU A 191 -16.01 -12.30 -1.26
N LEU A 192 -17.33 -12.14 -1.22
CA LEU A 192 -18.20 -12.73 -0.21
C LEU A 192 -19.36 -13.44 -0.88
N ARG A 193 -19.80 -14.54 -0.26
CA ARG A 193 -21.10 -15.15 -0.53
C ARG A 193 -22.05 -14.76 0.58
N VAL A 194 -23.16 -14.10 0.24
CA VAL A 194 -24.26 -13.88 1.18
C VAL A 194 -25.03 -15.19 1.34
N ASP A 195 -25.09 -15.72 2.56
CA ASP A 195 -25.80 -16.96 2.88
C ASP A 195 -27.22 -16.68 3.42
N GLU A 196 -27.39 -15.59 4.17
CA GLU A 196 -28.69 -15.18 4.73
C GLU A 196 -28.77 -13.65 4.83
N GLN A 197 -29.97 -13.08 4.66
CA GLN A 197 -30.22 -11.66 4.92
C GLN A 197 -31.35 -11.50 5.95
N ARG A 198 -31.09 -10.72 7.01
CA ARG A 198 -32.04 -10.36 8.07
C ARG A 198 -32.16 -8.85 8.19
N GLY A 199 -33.19 -8.28 7.57
CA GLY A 199 -33.39 -6.84 7.55
C GLY A 199 -32.23 -6.10 6.90
N ALA A 200 -31.57 -5.22 7.66
CA ALA A 200 -30.40 -4.47 7.19
C ALA A 200 -29.08 -5.27 7.21
N TRP A 201 -29.10 -6.51 7.70
CA TRP A 201 -27.91 -7.33 7.91
C TRP A 201 -27.83 -8.51 6.96
N ALA A 202 -26.63 -8.87 6.53
CA ALA A 202 -26.35 -10.07 5.75
C ALA A 202 -25.31 -10.94 6.47
N SER A 203 -25.58 -12.24 6.60
CA SER A 203 -24.58 -13.24 6.97
C SER A 203 -23.80 -13.61 5.72
N VAL A 204 -22.47 -13.54 5.81
CA VAL A 204 -21.56 -13.75 4.68
C VAL A 204 -20.51 -14.82 5.00
N THR A 205 -20.10 -15.53 3.96
CA THR A 205 -18.98 -16.48 3.98
C THR A 205 -17.88 -16.06 3.00
N GLY A 206 -16.64 -15.96 3.48
CA GLY A 206 -15.43 -15.72 2.68
C GLY A 206 -14.88 -16.99 2.01
N SER A 207 -13.97 -16.84 1.06
CA SER A 207 -13.34 -17.97 0.34
C SER A 207 -12.53 -18.91 1.25
N ASN A 208 -12.05 -18.41 2.39
CA ASN A 208 -11.33 -19.16 3.42
C ASN A 208 -12.26 -19.84 4.45
N GLY A 209 -13.58 -19.79 4.25
CA GLY A 209 -14.56 -20.37 5.18
C GLY A 209 -14.87 -19.51 6.40
N TRP A 210 -14.31 -18.30 6.51
CA TRP A 210 -14.67 -17.36 7.57
C TRP A 210 -16.12 -16.86 7.39
N THR A 211 -16.84 -16.68 8.50
CA THR A 211 -18.23 -16.21 8.51
C THR A 211 -18.45 -15.02 9.43
N GLY A 212 -19.39 -14.14 9.07
CA GLY A 212 -19.75 -12.98 9.90
C GLY A 212 -20.95 -12.21 9.35
N TRP A 213 -21.43 -11.23 10.13
CA TRP A 213 -22.54 -10.35 9.76
C TRP A 213 -22.03 -9.00 9.28
N VAL A 214 -22.60 -8.50 8.18
CA VAL A 214 -22.24 -7.22 7.58
C VAL A 214 -23.49 -6.40 7.25
N ASP A 215 -23.35 -5.08 7.09
CA ASP A 215 -24.45 -4.21 6.68
C ASP A 215 -24.76 -4.42 5.19
N ALA A 216 -25.92 -5.02 4.91
CA ALA A 216 -26.34 -5.39 3.56
C ALA A 216 -26.61 -4.18 2.67
N ARG A 217 -26.89 -3.00 3.24
CA ARG A 217 -27.24 -1.78 2.48
C ARG A 217 -26.05 -1.21 1.70
N ILE A 218 -24.85 -1.50 2.18
CA ILE A 218 -23.60 -1.01 1.59
C ILE A 218 -22.80 -2.14 0.92
N LEU A 219 -23.36 -3.34 0.77
CA LEU A 219 -22.68 -4.49 0.18
C LEU A 219 -23.06 -4.65 -1.31
N PRO A 220 -22.19 -4.28 -2.27
CA PRO A 220 -22.53 -4.35 -3.69
C PRO A 220 -22.48 -5.79 -4.26
N PRO A 221 -23.47 -6.18 -5.10
CA PRO A 221 -23.49 -7.47 -5.80
C PRO A 221 -22.56 -7.47 -7.02
N ILE A 222 -22.14 -8.67 -7.47
CA ILE A 222 -21.27 -8.87 -8.64
C ILE A 222 -22.07 -9.42 -9.85
N GLY A 223 -22.96 -8.61 -10.44
CA GLY A 223 -23.63 -8.78 -11.77
C GLY A 223 -24.37 -10.10 -12.14
N PRO A 224 -25.08 -10.20 -13.29
CA PRO A 224 -25.79 -9.18 -14.09
C PRO A 224 -27.31 -9.13 -13.76
N ALA A 225 -27.95 -7.96 -13.90
CA ALA A 225 -29.40 -7.81 -13.77
C ALA A 225 -30.11 -8.06 -15.12
N ALA A 226 -31.08 -8.99 -15.18
CA ALA A 226 -32.37 -8.85 -15.90
C ALA A 226 -33.14 -10.19 -16.03
N SER A 227 -34.45 -10.16 -15.78
CA SER A 227 -35.44 -10.81 -16.66
C SER A 227 -36.80 -10.09 -16.62
N PRO A 228 -37.61 -10.21 -17.68
CA PRO A 228 -38.46 -9.13 -18.19
C PRO A 228 -39.92 -9.20 -17.70
N ALA A 229 -40.54 -8.05 -17.50
CA ALA A 229 -42.00 -7.93 -17.43
C ALA A 229 -42.46 -6.60 -18.06
N GLY A 230 -42.85 -6.68 -19.34
CA GLY A 230 -43.88 -5.85 -19.97
C GLY A 230 -43.50 -4.44 -20.45
N PRO A 231 -43.77 -4.10 -21.73
CA PRO A 231 -43.82 -2.70 -22.14
C PRO A 231 -45.10 -2.06 -21.58
N SER A 232 -44.96 -1.21 -20.56
CA SER A 232 -46.02 -0.27 -20.20
C SER A 232 -45.66 1.11 -20.74
N TRP A 233 -46.35 1.51 -21.82
CA TRP A 233 -46.41 2.91 -22.19
C TRP A 233 -47.01 3.69 -21.01
N SER A 234 -46.26 4.63 -20.46
CA SER A 234 -46.78 5.69 -19.61
C SER A 234 -46.29 7.02 -20.15
N ALA A 235 -47.27 7.89 -20.41
CA ALA A 235 -47.21 9.16 -21.14
C ALA A 235 -46.19 10.18 -20.59
N PRO A 236 -45.78 11.19 -21.39
CA PRO A 236 -44.83 12.21 -20.96
C PRO A 236 -45.47 13.12 -19.90
N SER A 237 -44.97 13.05 -18.68
CA SER A 237 -45.29 14.05 -17.66
C SER A 237 -44.38 15.25 -17.85
N ALA A 238 -45.02 16.38 -18.14
CA ALA A 238 -44.37 17.68 -18.24
C ALA A 238 -43.85 18.17 -16.87
N THR A 239 -42.61 18.67 -16.91
CA THR A 239 -42.04 19.81 -16.18
C THR A 239 -41.94 19.77 -14.65
N ARG A 240 -40.69 19.83 -14.16
CA ARG A 240 -40.31 20.79 -13.10
C ARG A 240 -38.85 21.22 -13.29
N PRO A 241 -38.52 22.52 -13.31
CA PRO A 241 -37.13 22.97 -13.20
C PRO A 241 -36.69 22.72 -11.77
N ALA A 242 -35.69 21.87 -11.57
CA ALA A 242 -35.05 21.73 -10.28
C ALA A 242 -34.31 23.05 -9.96
N ALA A 243 -34.66 23.61 -8.82
CA ALA A 243 -34.01 24.77 -8.22
C ALA A 243 -32.51 24.52 -8.03
N GLY A 244 -31.74 25.60 -8.10
CA GLY A 244 -30.29 25.62 -8.30
C GLY A 244 -29.50 24.74 -7.35
N SER A 245 -28.64 23.90 -7.94
CA SER A 245 -27.43 23.43 -7.28
C SER A 245 -26.42 24.59 -7.28
N PRO A 246 -25.83 24.96 -6.12
CA PRO A 246 -25.07 26.20 -6.01
C PRO A 246 -23.76 26.22 -6.83
N PHE A 247 -23.26 25.10 -7.35
CA PHE A 247 -22.13 25.10 -8.30
C PHE A 247 -22.22 23.88 -9.22
N PRO A 248 -22.45 24.03 -10.54
CA PRO A 248 -22.38 22.91 -11.47
C PRO A 248 -20.91 22.51 -11.63
N ILE A 249 -20.47 21.51 -10.87
CA ILE A 249 -19.18 20.86 -11.10
C ILE A 249 -19.27 20.17 -12.47
N GLY A 250 -18.58 20.71 -13.47
CA GLY A 250 -18.70 20.26 -14.86
C GLY A 250 -18.24 18.80 -15.07
N SER A 251 -17.31 18.32 -14.24
CA SER A 251 -16.90 16.92 -14.21
C SER A 251 -16.30 16.55 -12.85
N PRO A 252 -17.03 15.81 -11.99
CA PRO A 252 -16.48 15.37 -10.70
C PRO A 252 -15.28 14.42 -10.89
N VAL A 253 -15.31 13.63 -11.96
CA VAL A 253 -14.20 12.72 -12.33
C VAL A 253 -12.97 13.49 -12.79
N GLY A 254 -13.17 14.55 -13.58
CA GLY A 254 -12.09 15.43 -14.03
C GLY A 254 -11.44 16.21 -12.88
N LEU A 255 -12.26 16.66 -11.93
CA LEU A 255 -11.82 17.32 -10.71
C LEU A 255 -10.95 16.37 -9.87
N LEU A 256 -11.41 15.13 -9.65
CA LEU A 256 -10.65 14.11 -8.94
C LEU A 256 -9.31 13.82 -9.64
N GLY A 257 -9.31 13.73 -10.98
CA GLY A 257 -8.08 13.58 -11.75
C GLY A 257 -7.07 14.70 -11.51
N GLY A 258 -7.54 15.95 -11.56
CA GLY A 258 -6.70 17.12 -11.27
C GLY A 258 -6.17 17.15 -9.82
N ILE A 259 -6.99 16.77 -8.84
CA ILE A 259 -6.57 16.68 -7.42
C ILE A 259 -5.48 15.61 -7.25
N LEU A 260 -5.64 14.44 -7.86
CA LEU A 260 -4.65 13.37 -7.78
C LEU A 260 -3.33 13.78 -8.44
N MET A 261 -3.37 14.52 -9.56
CA MET A 261 -2.17 15.07 -10.17
C MET A 261 -1.44 16.06 -9.24
N VAL A 262 -2.17 16.90 -8.51
CA VAL A 262 -1.56 17.79 -7.50
C VAL A 262 -0.98 16.99 -6.34
N ALA A 263 -1.72 16.03 -5.79
CA ALA A 263 -1.24 15.18 -4.70
C ALA A 263 0.04 14.41 -5.10
N ALA A 264 0.09 13.91 -6.34
CA ALA A 264 1.25 13.22 -6.89
C ALA A 264 2.53 14.06 -6.82
N THR A 265 2.47 15.40 -6.87
CA THR A 265 3.67 16.25 -6.80
C THR A 265 4.42 16.16 -5.46
N PHE A 266 3.72 15.75 -4.39
CA PHE A 266 4.26 15.65 -3.04
C PHE A 266 4.57 14.21 -2.60
N LEU A 267 4.10 13.23 -3.37
CA LEU A 267 4.36 11.80 -3.13
C LEU A 267 5.79 11.43 -3.55
N ALA A 268 6.25 10.25 -3.13
CA ALA A 268 7.55 9.70 -3.52
C ALA A 268 7.52 9.17 -4.96
N TRP A 269 8.57 9.48 -5.73
CA TRP A 269 8.73 9.06 -7.14
C TRP A 269 9.95 8.16 -7.37
N GLY A 270 10.72 7.81 -6.35
CA GLY A 270 11.92 7.00 -6.48
C GLY A 270 12.49 6.50 -5.15
N HIS A 271 13.43 5.56 -5.24
CA HIS A 271 13.82 4.65 -4.17
C HIS A 271 14.94 5.14 -3.22
N TRP A 272 15.79 6.10 -3.61
CA TRP A 272 17.11 6.29 -2.94
C TRP A 272 17.32 7.65 -2.29
N THR A 273 16.37 8.55 -2.45
CA THR A 273 16.25 9.78 -1.67
C THR A 273 14.77 10.10 -1.66
N PHE A 274 14.28 10.86 -0.68
CA PHE A 274 12.90 11.36 -0.64
C PHE A 274 12.62 12.36 -1.78
N VAL A 275 12.90 11.99 -3.04
CA VAL A 275 12.78 12.84 -4.21
C VAL A 275 11.31 12.94 -4.55
N LYS A 276 10.75 14.08 -4.18
CA LYS A 276 9.41 14.47 -4.63
C LYS A 276 9.51 14.80 -6.11
N ALA A 277 8.39 14.78 -6.83
CA ALA A 277 8.37 15.26 -8.22
C ALA A 277 8.96 16.68 -8.33
N LEU A 278 8.80 17.48 -7.27
CA LEU A 278 9.33 18.84 -7.14
C LEU A 278 10.87 18.94 -7.13
N ASP A 279 11.59 17.83 -7.00
CA ASP A 279 13.06 17.81 -7.02
C ASP A 279 13.61 17.13 -8.28
N LEU A 280 12.74 16.44 -9.05
CA LEU A 280 13.11 15.80 -10.29
C LEU A 280 13.17 16.82 -11.44
N SER A 281 14.30 16.90 -12.14
CA SER A 281 14.39 17.71 -13.36
C SER A 281 13.76 16.98 -14.54
N VAL A 282 13.11 17.71 -15.45
CA VAL A 282 12.55 17.10 -16.68
C VAL A 282 13.67 16.49 -17.54
N ALA A 283 14.89 17.03 -17.51
CA ALA A 283 16.03 16.50 -18.25
C ALA A 283 16.56 15.18 -17.68
N SER A 284 16.38 14.91 -16.38
CA SER A 284 16.68 13.62 -15.79
C SER A 284 15.74 12.52 -16.30
N VAL A 285 14.53 12.89 -16.69
CA VAL A 285 13.51 11.96 -17.23
C VAL A 285 13.71 11.76 -18.71
N TYR A 286 13.92 12.84 -19.45
CA TYR A 286 14.10 12.81 -20.89
C TYR A 286 15.48 13.34 -21.20
N PRO A 287 16.40 12.54 -21.78
CA PRO A 287 17.69 13.00 -22.28
C PRO A 287 17.50 13.84 -23.56
N LEU A 288 16.61 14.84 -23.50
CA LEU A 288 16.38 15.90 -24.48
C LEU A 288 17.21 17.14 -24.13
N SER A 289 18.20 17.02 -23.25
CA SER A 289 19.04 18.12 -22.76
C SER A 289 19.78 18.87 -23.88
N GLU A 290 19.96 18.23 -25.05
CA GLU A 290 20.54 18.89 -26.22
C GLU A 290 19.61 19.92 -26.89
N TRP A 291 18.29 19.85 -26.63
CA TRP A 291 17.28 20.66 -27.31
C TRP A 291 16.68 21.79 -26.45
N PHE A 292 16.92 21.78 -25.13
CA PHE A 292 16.37 22.77 -24.19
C PHE A 292 17.48 23.52 -23.45
N THR A 293 17.72 24.78 -23.83
CA THR A 293 18.72 25.69 -23.25
C THR A 293 18.21 26.55 -22.09
N TRP A 294 16.94 26.41 -21.71
CA TRP A 294 16.30 27.22 -20.66
C TRP A 294 16.44 26.55 -19.29
N SER A 295 16.23 27.33 -18.21
CA SER A 295 16.11 26.82 -16.84
C SER A 295 15.16 25.62 -16.80
N GLN A 296 15.70 24.43 -16.56
CA GLN A 296 14.97 23.18 -16.74
C GLN A 296 13.81 23.13 -15.74
N PRO A 297 12.54 23.05 -16.21
CA PRO A 297 11.41 22.97 -15.30
C PRO A 297 11.51 21.67 -14.51
N ARG A 298 11.12 21.73 -13.24
CA ARG A 298 11.02 20.54 -12.39
C ARG A 298 9.73 19.81 -12.73
N VAL A 299 9.77 18.48 -12.79
CA VAL A 299 8.64 17.60 -13.12
C VAL A 299 7.44 17.92 -12.24
N GLY A 300 7.67 18.18 -10.96
CA GLY A 300 6.63 18.54 -10.00
C GLY A 300 5.95 19.88 -10.33
N MET A 301 6.68 20.88 -10.85
CA MET A 301 6.06 22.15 -11.25
C MET A 301 5.18 21.98 -12.49
N VAL A 302 5.63 21.18 -13.46
CA VAL A 302 4.86 20.87 -14.66
C VAL A 302 3.59 20.12 -14.31
N LEU A 303 3.70 19.11 -13.45
CA LEU A 303 2.56 18.32 -12.99
C LEU A 303 1.61 19.13 -12.10
N LEU A 304 2.13 20.03 -11.25
CA LEU A 304 1.33 20.95 -10.44
C LEU A 304 0.52 21.90 -11.33
N ALA A 305 1.16 22.50 -12.34
CA ALA A 305 0.51 23.38 -13.29
C ALA A 305 -0.56 22.64 -14.11
N ALA A 306 -0.25 21.41 -14.55
CA ALA A 306 -1.22 20.55 -15.24
C ALA A 306 -2.41 20.18 -14.33
N GLY A 307 -2.16 19.85 -13.06
CA GLY A 307 -3.20 19.53 -12.08
C GLY A 307 -4.10 20.73 -11.80
N ALA A 308 -3.50 21.90 -11.56
CA ALA A 308 -4.23 23.16 -11.40
C ALA A 308 -5.08 23.52 -12.62
N ALA A 309 -4.54 23.34 -13.84
CA ALA A 309 -5.29 23.55 -15.08
C ALA A 309 -6.47 22.57 -15.22
N ALA A 310 -6.29 21.30 -14.85
CA ALA A 310 -7.35 20.29 -14.86
C ALA A 310 -8.46 20.60 -13.83
N ILE A 311 -8.10 21.06 -12.63
CA ILE A 311 -9.04 21.50 -11.59
C ILE A 311 -9.82 22.73 -12.08
N ALA A 312 -9.11 23.77 -12.55
CA ALA A 312 -9.74 24.99 -13.04
C ALA A 312 -10.72 24.70 -14.17
N ALA A 313 -10.32 23.86 -15.13
CA ALA A 313 -11.17 23.45 -16.23
C ALA A 313 -12.33 22.53 -15.84
N SER A 314 -12.32 21.96 -14.63
CA SER A 314 -13.43 21.17 -14.08
C SER A 314 -14.41 22.01 -13.25
N LEU A 315 -13.95 23.14 -12.70
CA LEU A 315 -14.74 24.06 -11.87
C LEU A 315 -15.30 25.25 -12.65
N ILE A 316 -14.67 25.65 -13.76
CA ILE A 316 -15.03 26.84 -14.54
C ILE A 316 -15.58 26.39 -15.90
N PRO A 317 -16.92 26.45 -16.12
CA PRO A 317 -17.55 26.00 -17.36
C PRO A 317 -17.08 26.75 -18.63
N ALA A 318 -16.54 27.96 -18.46
CA ALA A 318 -16.02 28.77 -19.55
C ALA A 318 -14.70 28.25 -20.13
N ILE A 319 -13.98 27.39 -19.41
CA ILE A 319 -12.70 26.83 -19.87
C ILE A 319 -12.96 25.65 -20.80
N ARG A 320 -12.23 25.61 -21.92
CA ARG A 320 -12.41 24.57 -22.94
C ARG A 320 -12.09 23.18 -22.35
N PRO A 321 -12.93 22.16 -22.58
CA PRO A 321 -12.69 20.80 -22.11
C PRO A 321 -11.39 20.20 -22.67
N GLY A 322 -10.90 20.70 -23.81
CA GLY A 322 -9.61 20.32 -24.38
C GLY A 322 -8.41 20.60 -23.45
N LEU A 323 -8.50 21.59 -22.54
CA LEU A 323 -7.43 21.87 -21.59
C LEU A 323 -7.26 20.75 -20.57
N ARG A 324 -8.36 20.12 -20.13
CA ARG A 324 -8.33 18.94 -19.24
C ARG A 324 -7.67 17.75 -19.92
N VAL A 325 -8.04 17.51 -21.17
CA VAL A 325 -7.49 16.41 -21.97
C VAL A 325 -5.98 16.61 -22.16
N LEU A 326 -5.56 17.84 -22.49
CA LEU A 326 -4.15 18.17 -22.66
C LEU A 326 -3.35 18.04 -21.35
N ALA A 327 -3.92 18.48 -20.22
CA ALA A 327 -3.31 18.29 -18.90
C ALA A 327 -3.17 16.80 -18.54
N GLY A 328 -4.20 15.99 -18.82
CA GLY A 328 -4.17 14.55 -18.58
C GLY A 328 -3.16 13.82 -19.47
N LEU A 329 -3.10 14.16 -20.76
CA LEU A 329 -2.10 13.63 -21.70
C LEU A 329 -0.69 13.98 -21.25
N LEU A 330 -0.45 15.20 -20.77
CA LEU A 330 0.85 15.62 -20.27
C LEU A 330 1.28 14.80 -19.04
N ALA A 331 0.36 14.53 -18.11
CA ALA A 331 0.63 13.72 -16.92
C ALA A 331 0.95 12.26 -17.28
N VAL A 332 0.18 11.68 -18.19
CA VAL A 332 0.40 10.31 -18.70
C VAL A 332 1.73 10.22 -19.44
N TRP A 333 2.02 11.19 -20.32
CA TRP A 333 3.27 11.24 -21.06
C TRP A 333 4.48 11.31 -20.12
N MET A 334 4.45 12.20 -19.11
CA MET A 334 5.52 12.30 -18.11
C MET A 334 5.72 11.03 -17.30
N SER A 335 4.64 10.40 -16.87
CA SER A 335 4.70 9.15 -16.09
C SER A 335 5.27 8.00 -16.95
N ALA A 336 4.84 7.90 -18.21
CA ALA A 336 5.34 6.90 -19.13
C ALA A 336 6.82 7.11 -19.49
N GLY A 337 7.26 8.37 -19.66
CA GLY A 337 8.68 8.67 -19.94
C GLY A 337 9.59 8.26 -18.80
N LEU A 338 9.19 8.53 -17.55
CA LEU A 338 9.92 8.08 -16.36
C LEU A 338 10.03 6.56 -16.28
N LEU A 339 8.93 5.85 -16.54
CA LEU A 339 8.91 4.39 -16.57
C LEU A 339 9.86 3.85 -17.65
N VAL A 340 9.82 4.43 -18.86
CA VAL A 340 10.71 4.04 -19.96
C VAL A 340 12.18 4.30 -19.59
N THR A 341 12.50 5.45 -19.00
CA THR A 341 13.86 5.77 -18.60
C THR A 341 14.38 4.84 -17.50
N ALA A 342 13.54 4.47 -16.53
CA ALA A 342 13.89 3.47 -15.53
C ALA A 342 14.22 2.12 -16.18
N LEU A 343 13.39 1.64 -17.11
CA LEU A 343 13.61 0.40 -17.84
C LEU A 343 14.87 0.43 -18.71
N VAL A 344 15.13 1.54 -19.41
CA VAL A 344 16.33 1.72 -20.24
C VAL A 344 17.61 1.73 -19.39
N ASN A 345 17.54 2.26 -18.17
CA ASN A 345 18.65 2.25 -17.21
C ASN A 345 18.81 0.91 -16.48
N GLY A 346 18.06 -0.12 -16.87
CA GLY A 346 18.23 -1.49 -16.35
C GLY A 346 17.43 -1.82 -15.11
N ALA A 347 16.44 -1.00 -14.71
CA ALA A 347 15.54 -1.36 -13.62
C ALA A 347 14.69 -2.59 -14.00
N ALA A 348 14.59 -3.57 -13.10
CA ALA A 348 13.70 -4.70 -13.31
C ALA A 348 12.23 -4.29 -13.16
N VAL A 349 11.33 -4.98 -13.85
CA VAL A 349 9.88 -4.72 -13.75
C VAL A 349 9.34 -5.07 -12.36
N SER A 350 9.90 -6.10 -11.73
CA SER A 350 9.61 -6.44 -10.33
C SER A 350 9.94 -5.28 -9.41
N ASP A 351 11.13 -4.69 -9.58
CA ASP A 351 11.57 -3.54 -8.79
C ASP A 351 10.61 -2.36 -9.01
N LEU A 352 10.22 -2.08 -10.25
CA LEU A 352 9.24 -1.04 -10.54
C LEU A 352 7.88 -1.26 -9.85
N LEU A 353 7.44 -2.51 -9.67
CA LEU A 353 6.15 -2.84 -9.06
C LEU A 353 6.21 -2.90 -7.53
N ASP A 354 7.33 -3.37 -6.97
CA ASP A 354 7.54 -3.49 -5.53
C ASP A 354 7.96 -2.15 -4.90
N HIS A 355 8.60 -1.29 -5.68
CA HIS A 355 9.08 -0.01 -5.21
C HIS A 355 7.93 0.99 -5.22
N GLN A 356 7.73 1.69 -4.11
CA GLN A 356 6.65 2.63 -3.88
C GLN A 356 6.73 3.88 -4.79
N LEU A 357 6.57 3.70 -6.10
CA LEU A 357 6.38 4.73 -7.11
C LEU A 357 4.95 5.30 -7.02
N THR A 358 4.46 5.48 -5.80
CA THR A 358 3.10 5.89 -5.50
C THR A 358 2.80 7.22 -6.20
N GLY A 359 3.77 8.14 -6.25
CA GLY A 359 3.62 9.39 -6.99
C GLY A 359 3.45 9.20 -8.50
N LEU A 360 4.23 8.31 -9.11
CA LEU A 360 4.13 7.98 -10.54
C LEU A 360 2.76 7.39 -10.88
N TYR A 361 2.31 6.40 -10.11
CA TYR A 361 1.02 5.75 -10.33
C TYR A 361 -0.15 6.70 -10.10
N VAL A 362 -0.10 7.52 -9.05
CA VAL A 362 -1.13 8.50 -8.75
C VAL A 362 -1.20 9.58 -9.84
N ALA A 363 -0.05 10.03 -10.38
CA ALA A 363 -0.02 10.96 -11.52
C ALA A 363 -0.62 10.34 -12.80
N PHE A 364 -0.26 9.09 -13.09
CA PHE A 364 -0.78 8.37 -14.25
C PHE A 364 -2.30 8.17 -14.17
N VAL A 365 -2.80 7.68 -13.04
CA VAL A 365 -4.24 7.50 -12.79
C VAL A 365 -4.95 8.86 -12.81
N GLY A 366 -4.39 9.89 -12.16
CA GLY A 366 -4.92 11.25 -12.19
C GLY A 366 -5.06 11.80 -13.61
N GLY A 367 -4.06 11.56 -14.46
CA GLY A 367 -4.09 11.93 -15.88
C GLY A 367 -5.21 11.24 -16.66
N ILE A 368 -5.40 9.93 -16.45
CA ILE A 368 -6.51 9.16 -17.08
C ILE A 368 -7.87 9.70 -16.65
N LEU A 369 -8.06 9.92 -15.35
CA LEU A 369 -9.31 10.44 -14.80
C LEU A 369 -9.61 11.86 -15.34
N ALA A 370 -8.58 12.71 -15.48
CA ALA A 370 -8.73 14.06 -16.03
C ALA A 370 -9.28 14.06 -17.47
N MET A 371 -8.91 13.06 -18.28
CA MET A 371 -9.33 12.90 -19.68
C MET A 371 -10.74 12.34 -19.84
N MET A 372 -11.36 11.78 -18.79
CA MET A 372 -12.68 11.17 -18.95
C MET A 372 -13.77 12.20 -19.29
N PRO A 373 -14.67 11.85 -20.25
CA PRO A 373 -15.77 12.72 -20.64
C PRO A 373 -16.73 12.91 -19.46
N SER A 374 -17.24 14.14 -19.29
CA SER A 374 -18.28 14.42 -18.29
C SER A 374 -19.57 13.74 -18.71
N THR A 375 -20.05 12.77 -17.93
CA THR A 375 -21.31 12.06 -18.18
C THR A 375 -22.55 12.82 -17.70
N ALA A 376 -22.41 14.10 -17.32
CA ALA A 376 -23.55 14.94 -16.98
C ALA A 376 -24.43 15.18 -18.22
N ARG A 377 -25.50 14.40 -18.34
CA ARG A 377 -26.68 14.68 -19.16
C ARG A 377 -27.77 15.31 -18.31
#